data_AF-A0A231VPP6-F1
#
_entry.id   AF-A0A231VPP6-F1
#
_cell.length_a   1.000
_cell.length_b   1.000
_cell.length_c   1.000
_cell.angle_alpha   90.00
_cell.angle_beta   90.00
_cell.angle_gamma   90.00
#
_symmetry.space_group_name_H-M   'P 1'
#
loop_
_entity.id
_entity.type
_entity.pdbx_description
1 polymer ?
#
loop_
_entity_poly.entity_id
_entity_poly.type
_entity_poly.pdbx_seq_one_letter_code
_entity_poly.pdbx_strand_id
1 'polypeptide(L)'
;MLRVQSEKSIKPFRATYHENYQIIQGRVAYLKGDFQAAKENMSKYDLKKNWKRFRTPALLISSFELLTVSIHLQDAQDIAFFEEQLSKAPDFKGGKATLVAQAQAIKDIVFNKEVNDYFDITEPESK
;
A
#
# COMPACT_ATOMS: atom_id res chain seq x y z
N MET A 1 12.70 -19.55 31.26
CA MET A 1 13.26 -20.13 30.01
C MET A 1 12.67 -19.58 28.70
N LEU A 2 11.48 -18.95 28.69
CA LEU A 2 10.84 -18.42 27.47
C LEU A 2 11.57 -17.23 26.79
N ARG A 3 12.11 -16.28 27.56
CA ARG A 3 12.77 -15.06 27.02
C ARG A 3 13.97 -15.35 26.11
N VAL A 4 14.79 -16.35 26.46
CA VAL A 4 16.04 -16.66 25.74
C VAL A 4 15.76 -17.30 24.37
N GLN A 5 14.69 -18.09 24.25
CA GLN A 5 14.27 -18.68 22.98
C GLN A 5 13.60 -17.66 22.05
N SER A 6 12.79 -16.74 22.60
CA SER A 6 12.20 -15.65 21.80
C SER A 6 13.26 -14.69 21.27
N GLU A 7 14.28 -14.35 22.07
CA GLU A 7 15.37 -13.47 21.62
C GLU A 7 16.17 -14.05 20.46
N LYS A 8 16.49 -15.35 20.49
CA LYS A 8 17.19 -16.03 19.39
C LYS A 8 16.35 -16.11 18.11
N SER A 9 15.03 -16.27 18.24
CA SER A 9 14.09 -16.34 17.11
C SER A 9 13.84 -14.98 16.44
N ILE A 10 13.82 -13.88 17.21
CA ILE A 10 13.46 -12.54 16.71
C ILE A 10 14.68 -11.80 16.14
N LYS A 11 15.89 -12.06 16.67
CA LYS A 11 17.12 -11.33 16.29
C LYS A 11 17.37 -11.25 14.77
N PRO A 12 17.20 -12.33 13.99
CA PRO A 12 17.40 -12.30 12.53
C PRO A 12 16.38 -11.42 11.79
N PHE A 13 15.19 -11.22 12.37
CA PHE A 13 14.08 -10.48 11.75
C PHE A 13 13.89 -9.09 12.32
N ARG A 14 14.71 -8.67 13.29
CA ARG A 14 14.59 -7.37 13.97
C ARG A 14 14.53 -6.20 12.98
N ALA A 15 15.37 -6.21 11.95
CA ALA A 15 15.35 -5.17 10.91
C ALA A 15 14.00 -5.16 10.17
N THR A 16 13.55 -6.31 9.67
CA THR A 16 12.23 -6.46 9.01
C THR A 16 11.08 -5.96 9.90
N TYR A 17 11.10 -6.24 11.21
CA TYR A 17 10.07 -5.73 12.13
C TYR A 17 10.12 -4.22 12.30
N HIS A 18 11.30 -3.62 12.37
CA HIS A 18 11.45 -2.17 12.46
C HIS A 18 10.95 -1.47 11.20
N GLU A 19 11.29 -2.00 10.02
CA GLU A 19 10.79 -1.49 8.75
C GLU A 19 9.26 -1.65 8.66
N ASN A 20 8.72 -2.82 9.03
CA ASN A 20 7.26 -3.03 9.06
C ASN A 20 6.54 -2.07 10.01
N TYR A 21 7.16 -1.68 11.13
CA TYR A 21 6.56 -0.71 12.04
C TYR A 21 6.30 0.64 11.35
N GLN A 22 7.23 1.10 10.51
CA GLN A 22 7.07 2.35 9.75
C GLN A 22 5.90 2.26 8.77
N ILE A 23 5.77 1.14 8.03
CA ILE A 23 4.61 0.89 7.15
C ILE A 23 3.31 0.89 7.95
N ILE A 24 3.27 0.23 9.11
CA ILE A 24 2.06 0.16 9.95
C ILE A 24 1.67 1.55 10.43
N GLN A 25 2.62 2.38 10.85
CA GLN A 25 2.36 3.77 11.20
C GLN A 25 1.79 4.56 10.02
N GLY A 26 2.33 4.34 8.82
CA GLY A 26 1.81 4.93 7.59
C GLY A 26 0.36 4.53 7.30
N ARG A 27 0.03 3.24 7.43
CA ARG A 27 -1.34 2.73 7.25
C ARG A 27 -2.31 3.29 8.27
N VAL A 28 -1.88 3.43 9.53
CA VAL A 28 -2.69 4.05 10.58
C VAL A 28 -2.97 5.51 10.24
N ALA A 29 -1.99 6.25 9.73
CA ALA A 29 -2.18 7.63 9.28
C ALA A 29 -3.14 7.71 8.08
N TYR A 30 -2.98 6.82 7.10
CA TYR A 30 -3.89 6.70 5.95
C TYR A 30 -5.35 6.50 6.39
N LEU A 31 -5.60 5.55 7.30
CA LEU A 31 -6.94 5.27 7.82
C LEU A 31 -7.55 6.44 8.62
N LYS A 32 -6.70 7.33 9.15
CA LYS A 32 -7.14 8.57 9.80
C LYS A 32 -7.35 9.73 8.82
N GLY A 33 -7.07 9.54 7.53
CA GLY A 33 -7.10 10.58 6.50
C GLY A 33 -5.89 11.52 6.52
N ASP A 34 -4.86 11.24 7.32
CA ASP A 34 -3.61 12.02 7.32
C ASP A 34 -2.65 11.45 6.27
N PHE A 35 -2.91 11.80 5.01
CA PHE A 35 -2.16 11.27 3.87
C PHE A 35 -0.72 11.79 3.81
N GLN A 36 -0.44 12.97 4.35
CA GLN A 36 0.92 13.51 4.42
C GLN A 36 1.76 12.70 5.42
N ALA A 37 1.24 12.45 6.63
CA ALA A 37 1.92 11.58 7.59
C ALA A 37 1.99 10.12 7.10
N ALA A 38 1.01 9.67 6.32
CA ALA A 38 1.06 8.36 5.68
C ALA A 38 2.26 8.26 4.73
N LYS A 39 2.40 9.22 3.80
CA LYS A 39 3.52 9.32 2.86
C LYS A 39 4.85 9.32 3.62
N GLU A 40 5.01 10.22 4.58
CA GLU A 40 6.25 10.36 5.34
C GLU A 40 6.66 9.08 6.09
N ASN A 41 5.71 8.36 6.68
CA ASN A 41 6.02 7.13 7.38
C ASN A 41 6.29 5.96 6.42
N MET A 42 5.52 5.83 5.34
CA MET A 42 5.73 4.78 4.34
C MET A 42 7.04 4.99 3.55
N SER A 43 7.42 6.23 3.25
CA SER A 43 8.67 6.54 2.53
C SER A 43 9.94 6.26 3.33
N LYS A 44 9.86 6.11 4.67
CA LYS A 44 11.00 5.68 5.49
C LYS A 44 11.36 4.21 5.28
N TYR A 45 10.43 3.43 4.74
CA TYR A 45 10.57 1.99 4.56
C TYR A 45 11.66 1.64 3.55
N ASP A 46 12.69 0.93 4.00
CA ASP A 46 13.78 0.47 3.15
C ASP A 46 13.66 -1.02 2.83
N LEU A 47 13.20 -1.31 1.61
CA LEU A 47 13.07 -2.66 1.07
C LEU A 47 14.38 -3.48 1.14
N LYS A 48 15.55 -2.85 1.13
CA LYS A 48 16.85 -3.55 1.16
C LYS A 48 17.10 -4.19 2.52
N LYS A 49 16.61 -3.57 3.60
CA LYS A 49 16.74 -4.06 4.97
C LYS A 49 15.81 -5.23 5.29
N ASN A 50 14.80 -5.46 4.45
CA ASN A 50 13.96 -6.64 4.56
C ASN A 50 14.71 -7.90 4.17
N TRP A 51 14.35 -8.97 4.87
CA TRP A 51 14.80 -10.31 4.51
C TRP A 51 14.34 -10.67 3.08
N LYS A 52 15.22 -11.30 2.29
CA LYS A 52 15.05 -11.46 0.82
C LYS A 52 13.69 -12.05 0.43
N ARG A 53 13.18 -13.03 1.17
CA ARG A 53 11.87 -13.67 0.89
C ARG A 53 10.68 -12.70 0.96
N PHE A 54 10.82 -11.60 1.69
CA PHE A 54 9.75 -10.62 1.90
C PHE A 54 9.84 -9.43 0.96
N ARG A 55 10.92 -9.29 0.17
CA ARG A 55 11.10 -8.11 -0.68
C ARG A 55 10.07 -8.02 -1.80
N THR A 56 9.76 -9.14 -2.46
CA THR A 56 8.74 -9.19 -3.52
C THR A 56 7.35 -8.78 -3.02
N PRO A 57 6.78 -9.43 -1.97
CA PRO A 57 5.48 -9.00 -1.45
C PRO A 57 5.53 -7.57 -0.90
N ALA A 58 6.63 -7.19 -0.24
CA ALA A 58 6.77 -5.83 0.29
C ALA A 58 6.75 -4.77 -0.82
N LEU A 59 7.46 -4.99 -1.94
CA LEU A 59 7.49 -4.06 -3.07
C LEU A 59 6.09 -3.91 -3.67
N LEU A 60 5.39 -5.02 -3.93
CA LEU A 60 4.04 -4.99 -4.50
C LEU A 60 3.08 -4.18 -3.61
N ILE A 61 3.09 -4.46 -2.30
CA ILE A 61 2.20 -3.82 -1.33
C ILE A 61 2.59 -2.34 -1.14
N SER A 62 3.87 -2.02 -1.01
CA SER A 62 4.31 -0.63 -0.80
C SER A 62 4.05 0.25 -2.02
N SER A 63 4.21 -0.29 -3.24
CA SER A 63 3.88 0.45 -4.47
C SER A 63 2.39 0.79 -4.54
N PHE A 64 1.53 -0.17 -4.20
CA PHE A 64 0.09 0.08 -4.10
C PHE A 64 -0.25 1.12 -3.02
N GLU A 65 0.30 0.96 -1.81
CA GLU A 65 -0.01 1.86 -0.69
C GLU A 65 0.45 3.30 -0.97
N LEU A 66 1.68 3.48 -1.47
CA LEU A 66 2.18 4.80 -1.85
C LEU A 66 1.41 5.40 -3.03
N LEU A 67 0.98 4.59 -4.00
CA LEU A 67 0.10 5.07 -5.07
C LEU A 67 -1.21 5.63 -4.51
N THR A 68 -1.89 4.88 -3.64
CA THR A 68 -3.16 5.36 -3.05
C THR A 68 -2.98 6.63 -2.23
N VAL A 69 -1.88 6.75 -1.48
CA VAL A 69 -1.53 7.98 -0.75
C VAL A 69 -1.32 9.14 -1.72
N SER A 70 -0.56 8.95 -2.81
CA SER A 70 -0.30 10.00 -3.79
C SER A 70 -1.56 10.44 -4.55
N ILE A 71 -2.48 9.51 -4.81
CA ILE A 71 -3.82 9.82 -5.35
C ILE A 71 -4.57 10.78 -4.43
N HIS A 72 -4.64 10.47 -3.13
CA HIS A 72 -5.31 11.32 -2.16
C HIS A 72 -4.63 12.70 -1.97
N LEU A 73 -3.31 12.76 -2.13
CA LEU A 73 -2.53 14.00 -2.08
C LEU A 73 -2.56 14.79 -3.40
N GLN A 74 -3.18 14.26 -4.46
CA GLN A 74 -3.22 14.88 -5.80
C GLN A 74 -1.81 15.09 -6.40
N ASP A 75 -0.84 14.24 -6.04
CA ASP A 75 0.55 14.34 -6.48
C ASP A 75 0.74 13.59 -7.81
N ALA A 76 0.50 14.29 -8.93
CA ALA A 76 0.52 13.70 -10.27
C ALA A 76 1.85 13.02 -10.64
N GLN A 77 2.98 13.55 -10.16
CA GLN A 77 4.29 12.98 -10.43
C GLN A 77 4.44 11.63 -9.72
N ASP A 78 4.14 11.59 -8.43
CA ASP A 78 4.24 10.36 -7.65
C ASP A 78 3.20 9.33 -8.08
N ILE A 79 2.01 9.75 -8.50
CA ILE A 79 0.99 8.86 -9.08
C ILE A 79 1.59 8.12 -10.28
N ALA A 80 2.12 8.84 -11.27
CA ALA A 80 2.70 8.23 -12.47
C ALA A 80 3.87 7.29 -12.12
N PHE A 81 4.72 7.70 -11.18
CA PHE A 81 5.83 6.88 -10.71
C PHE A 81 5.35 5.57 -10.06
N PHE A 82 4.41 5.63 -9.11
CA PHE A 82 3.96 4.45 -8.39
C PHE A 82 3.03 3.54 -9.22
N GLU A 83 2.31 4.08 -10.21
CA GLU A 83 1.62 3.27 -11.22
C GLU A 83 2.60 2.41 -12.01
N GLU A 84 3.70 3.01 -12.48
CA GLU A 84 4.76 2.28 -13.18
C GLU A 84 5.39 1.21 -12.28
N GLN A 85 5.71 1.56 -11.02
CA GLN A 85 6.26 0.62 -10.05
C GLN A 85 5.31 -0.54 -9.77
N LEU A 86 4.01 -0.27 -9.59
CA LEU A 86 2.99 -1.30 -9.31
C LEU A 86 2.83 -2.24 -10.51
N SER A 87 2.79 -1.70 -11.73
CA SER A 87 2.69 -2.49 -12.97
C SER A 87 3.87 -3.45 -13.15
N LYS A 88 5.09 -2.94 -12.89
CA LYS A 88 6.35 -3.70 -13.00
C LYS A 88 6.64 -4.61 -11.81
N ALA A 89 5.91 -4.48 -10.70
CA ALA A 89 6.11 -5.33 -9.53
C ALA A 89 5.88 -6.82 -9.89
N PRO A 90 6.68 -7.74 -9.33
CA PRO A 90 6.42 -9.15 -9.50
C PRO A 90 5.10 -9.50 -8.82
N ASP A 91 4.34 -10.39 -9.44
CA ASP A 91 3.08 -10.82 -8.86
C ASP A 91 3.34 -11.72 -7.64
N PHE A 92 2.56 -11.48 -6.58
CA PHE A 92 2.63 -12.25 -5.35
C PHE A 92 1.26 -12.84 -5.07
N LYS A 93 1.18 -14.18 -5.11
CA LYS A 93 -0.07 -14.94 -4.89
C LYS A 93 -1.23 -14.56 -5.83
N GLY A 94 -0.96 -14.03 -7.03
CA GLY A 94 -2.01 -13.64 -7.97
C GLY A 94 -2.69 -12.30 -7.66
N GLY A 95 -2.20 -11.55 -6.66
CA GLY A 95 -2.89 -10.35 -6.15
C GLY A 95 -2.63 -9.08 -6.96
N LYS A 96 -1.65 -9.06 -7.87
CA LYS A 96 -1.26 -7.82 -8.56
C LYS A 96 -2.39 -7.20 -9.38
N ALA A 97 -3.10 -8.00 -10.18
CA ALA A 97 -4.17 -7.50 -11.03
C ALA A 97 -5.29 -6.82 -10.22
N THR A 98 -5.63 -7.40 -9.06
CA THR A 98 -6.60 -6.82 -8.13
C THR A 98 -6.12 -5.48 -7.58
N LEU A 99 -4.86 -5.37 -7.15
CA LEU A 99 -4.32 -4.11 -6.63
C LEU A 99 -4.26 -3.01 -7.70
N VAL A 100 -3.89 -3.36 -8.94
CA VAL A 100 -3.90 -2.42 -10.07
C VAL A 100 -5.32 -1.91 -10.33
N ALA A 101 -6.31 -2.81 -10.40
CA ALA A 101 -7.70 -2.43 -10.62
C ALA A 101 -8.24 -1.56 -9.48
N GLN A 102 -7.92 -1.89 -8.23
CA GLN A 102 -8.31 -1.09 -7.07
C GLN A 102 -7.69 0.31 -7.11
N ALA A 103 -6.40 0.43 -7.43
CA ALA A 103 -5.73 1.72 -7.52
C ALA A 103 -6.33 2.59 -8.63
N GLN A 104 -6.65 2.00 -9.79
CA GLN A 104 -7.31 2.70 -10.89
C GLN A 104 -8.69 3.22 -10.45
N ALA A 105 -9.53 2.37 -9.85
CA ALA A 105 -10.84 2.79 -9.36
C ALA A 105 -10.76 3.92 -8.32
N ILE A 106 -9.79 3.85 -7.39
CA ILE A 106 -9.56 4.92 -6.41
C ILE A 106 -9.12 6.21 -7.12
N LYS A 107 -8.24 6.13 -8.13
CA LYS A 107 -7.80 7.29 -8.92
C LYS A 107 -8.97 7.94 -9.66
N ASP A 108 -9.81 7.14 -10.31
CA ASP A 108 -10.97 7.64 -11.06
C ASP A 108 -11.91 8.43 -10.14
N ILE A 109 -12.16 7.91 -8.93
CA ILE A 109 -13.02 8.56 -7.93
C ILE A 109 -12.37 9.80 -7.32
N VAL A 110 -11.12 9.69 -6.85
CA VAL A 110 -10.49 10.69 -5.97
C VAL A 110 -9.73 11.77 -6.76
N PHE A 111 -9.02 11.36 -7.82
CA PHE A 111 -8.15 12.25 -8.59
C PHE A 111 -8.87 12.79 -9.83
N ASN A 112 -9.39 11.90 -10.68
CA ASN A 112 -10.10 12.32 -11.90
C ASN A 112 -11.49 12.89 -11.58
N LYS A 113 -12.06 12.56 -10.42
CA LYS A 113 -13.43 12.92 -10.01
C LYS A 113 -14.46 12.49 -11.05
N GLU A 114 -14.24 11.32 -11.65
CA GLU A 114 -15.17 10.73 -12.59
C GLU A 114 -16.49 10.43 -11.88
N VAL A 115 -17.60 10.76 -12.54
CA VAL A 115 -18.92 10.37 -12.08
C VAL A 115 -18.96 8.85 -12.11
N ASN A 116 -19.17 8.24 -10.95
CA ASN A 116 -19.14 6.80 -10.81
C ASN A 116 -20.40 6.30 -10.11
N ASP A 117 -21.01 5.28 -10.71
CA ASP A 117 -22.25 4.65 -10.27
C ASP A 117 -22.00 3.48 -9.30
N TYR A 118 -20.76 3.29 -8.82
CA TYR A 118 -20.39 2.21 -7.88
C TYR A 118 -21.30 2.08 -6.64
N PHE A 119 -21.97 3.15 -6.23
CA PHE A 119 -22.94 3.16 -5.13
C PHE A 119 -24.36 3.55 -5.55
N ASP A 120 -24.59 3.87 -6.82
CA ASP A 120 -25.93 4.13 -7.34
C ASP A 120 -26.64 2.79 -7.54
N ILE A 121 -27.38 2.39 -6.52
CA ILE A 121 -28.42 1.34 -6.59
C ILE A 121 -29.61 1.87 -7.39
N THR A 122 -29.41 2.13 -8.68
CA THR A 122 -30.51 2.23 -9.65
C THR A 122 -30.91 0.80 -10.06
N GLU A 123 -31.30 -0.04 -9.09
CA GLU A 123 -32.22 -1.13 -9.44
C GLU A 123 -33.56 -0.45 -9.75
N PRO A 124 -34.18 -0.68 -10.92
CA PRO A 124 -35.55 -0.23 -11.09
C PRO A 124 -36.38 -0.98 -10.06
N GLU A 125 -37.00 -0.26 -9.11
CA GLU A 125 -38.11 -0.81 -8.35
C GLU A 125 -39.09 -1.38 -9.39
N SER A 126 -39.20 -2.71 -9.39
CA SER A 126 -40.02 -3.46 -10.33
C SER A 126 -41.40 -2.80 -10.48
N LYS A 127 -41.79 -2.48 -11.72
CA LYS A 127 -43.13 -1.99 -12.06
C LYS A 127 -44.22 -3.01 -11.70
#